data_AF-A0A5B6W2D8-F1
#
_entry.id   AF-A0A5B6W2D8-F1
#
_cell.length_a   1.000
_cell.length_b   1.000
_cell.length_c   1.000
_cell.angle_alpha   90.00
_cell.angle_beta   90.00
_cell.angle_gamma   90.00
#
_symmetry.space_group_name_H-M   'P 1'
#
loop_
_entity.id
_entity.type
_entity.pdbx_description
1 polymer ?
#
loop_
_entity_poly.entity_id
_entity_poly.type
_entity_poly.pdbx_seq_one_letter_code
_entity_poly.pdbx_strand_id
1 'polypeptide(L)'
;MASIASPSIYSYCTSQDHNKRISTVPRIALCQPQQPHRQIPRREIILRSSELAIIGAIFSFSGKRPDYLGVQKNTPALALCPSTKNCISTSENVSDITHYTPPWNYNGGRTRKKPVSREMAMEELLQVIKSTKPDKYTPKIVEKKDDYVLVEYESPILGIVDDVEFWFPPGKKSMVEYRSASRIGDFDFDVNRKRIKALRMELEKKGWASEASF
;
A
#
# COMPACT_ATOMS: atom_id res chain seq x y z
N MET A 1 14.41 -58.29 -16.19
CA MET A 1 12.97 -58.52 -16.09
C MET A 1 12.60 -58.57 -14.61
N ALA A 2 11.84 -57.60 -14.10
CA ALA A 2 11.25 -57.67 -12.77
C ALA A 2 9.78 -57.28 -12.92
N SER A 3 8.91 -58.25 -12.65
CA SER A 3 7.47 -58.20 -12.86
C SER A 3 6.79 -57.49 -11.68
N ILE A 4 5.93 -56.52 -11.96
CA ILE A 4 5.12 -55.81 -10.95
C ILE A 4 3.85 -56.64 -10.73
N ALA A 5 3.64 -57.12 -9.51
CA ALA A 5 2.37 -57.69 -9.09
C ALA A 5 1.46 -56.59 -8.53
N SER A 6 0.26 -56.47 -9.08
CA SER A 6 -0.80 -55.57 -8.60
C SER A 6 -1.50 -56.18 -7.38
N PRO A 7 -1.84 -55.41 -6.32
CA PRO A 7 -2.61 -55.93 -5.21
C PRO A 7 -4.11 -55.97 -5.53
N SER A 8 -4.74 -57.12 -5.26
CA SER A 8 -6.19 -57.33 -5.35
C SER A 8 -6.94 -56.50 -4.31
N ILE A 9 -7.98 -55.79 -4.75
CA ILE A 9 -8.91 -55.03 -3.90
C ILE A 9 -10.01 -56.00 -3.44
N TYR A 10 -10.09 -56.28 -2.14
CA TYR A 10 -11.25 -56.95 -1.55
C TYR A 10 -12.32 -55.91 -1.20
N SER A 11 -13.54 -56.12 -1.70
CA SER A 11 -14.73 -55.32 -1.38
C SER A 11 -15.65 -56.13 -0.46
N TYR A 12 -16.02 -55.58 0.69
CA TYR A 12 -17.08 -56.13 1.55
C TYR A 12 -18.28 -55.20 1.54
N CYS A 13 -19.47 -55.76 1.27
CA CYS A 13 -20.75 -55.06 1.33
C CYS A 13 -21.51 -55.50 2.59
N THR A 14 -21.85 -54.57 3.48
CA THR A 14 -22.78 -54.84 4.59
C THR A 14 -24.16 -54.26 4.25
N SER A 15 -25.18 -55.12 4.22
CA SER A 15 -26.59 -54.73 4.11
C SER A 15 -27.14 -54.41 5.50
N GLN A 16 -27.60 -53.19 5.73
CA GLN A 16 -28.48 -52.88 6.85
C GLN A 16 -29.92 -52.80 6.35
N ASP A 17 -30.71 -53.76 6.80
CA ASP A 17 -32.13 -53.89 6.53
C ASP A 17 -32.90 -52.99 7.51
N HIS A 18 -33.60 -51.96 6.99
CA HIS A 18 -34.62 -51.26 7.76
C HIS A 18 -35.93 -51.21 6.98
N ASN A 19 -36.97 -51.57 7.71
CA ASN A 19 -38.27 -52.06 7.28
C ASN A 19 -39.12 -51.03 6.48
N LYS A 20 -39.98 -51.58 5.62
CA LYS A 20 -40.76 -50.93 4.53
C LYS A 20 -41.82 -49.93 5.01
N ARG A 21 -42.00 -48.84 4.24
CA ARG A 21 -43.27 -48.54 3.52
C ARG A 21 -43.09 -47.46 2.42
N ILE A 22 -43.36 -47.90 1.19
CA ILE A 22 -43.96 -47.21 0.02
C ILE A 22 -43.32 -45.92 -0.47
N SER A 23 -42.47 -46.03 -1.51
CA SER A 23 -42.45 -45.14 -2.68
C SER A 23 -41.46 -45.70 -3.73
N THR A 24 -41.91 -45.87 -4.96
CA THR A 24 -41.15 -46.40 -6.10
C THR A 24 -40.22 -45.31 -6.66
N VAL A 25 -38.97 -45.33 -6.23
CA VAL A 25 -37.85 -44.65 -6.92
C VAL A 25 -36.63 -45.56 -6.83
N PRO A 26 -35.89 -45.84 -7.92
CA PRO A 26 -34.68 -46.64 -7.84
C PRO A 26 -33.65 -45.91 -6.97
N ARG A 27 -33.28 -46.50 -5.82
CA ARG A 27 -32.17 -46.01 -4.99
C ARG A 27 -30.86 -46.29 -5.71
N ILE A 28 -30.24 -45.26 -6.24
CA ILE A 28 -28.83 -45.31 -6.69
C ILE A 28 -27.98 -45.48 -5.43
N ALA A 29 -27.42 -46.68 -5.24
CA ALA A 29 -26.41 -46.90 -4.20
C ALA A 29 -25.10 -46.23 -4.65
N LEU A 30 -24.79 -45.07 -4.07
CA LEU A 30 -23.51 -44.40 -4.30
C LEU A 30 -22.42 -45.16 -3.52
N CYS A 31 -21.69 -46.05 -4.19
CA CYS A 31 -20.42 -46.56 -3.67
C CYS A 31 -19.39 -45.42 -3.73
N GLN A 32 -19.08 -44.81 -2.59
CA GLN A 32 -17.92 -43.94 -2.48
C GLN A 32 -16.67 -44.82 -2.28
N PRO A 33 -15.66 -44.74 -3.15
CA PRO A 33 -14.36 -45.33 -2.84
C PRO A 33 -13.76 -44.55 -1.67
N GLN A 34 -13.59 -45.19 -0.52
CA GLN A 34 -12.72 -44.67 0.53
C GLN A 34 -11.28 -44.70 -0.01
N GLN A 35 -10.77 -43.54 -0.45
CA GLN A 35 -9.36 -43.41 -0.74
C GLN A 35 -8.58 -43.63 0.57
N PRO A 36 -7.56 -44.50 0.58
CA PRO A 36 -6.71 -44.64 1.74
C PRO A 36 -6.09 -43.27 2.02
N HIS A 37 -6.26 -42.77 3.24
CA HIS A 37 -5.66 -41.53 3.71
C HIS A 37 -4.14 -41.69 3.64
N ARG A 38 -3.56 -41.27 2.51
CA ARG A 38 -2.12 -41.31 2.30
C ARG A 38 -1.52 -40.26 3.23
N GLN A 39 -0.97 -40.71 4.35
CA GLN A 39 -0.21 -39.83 5.25
C GLN A 39 1.04 -39.40 4.49
N ILE A 40 1.00 -38.19 3.93
CA ILE A 40 2.13 -37.60 3.23
C ILE A 40 3.21 -37.34 4.30
N PRO A 41 4.39 -37.97 4.23
CA PRO A 41 5.45 -37.73 5.19
C PRO A 41 5.86 -36.25 5.15
N ARG A 42 6.12 -35.62 6.31
CA ARG A 42 6.43 -34.18 6.43
C ARG A 42 7.52 -33.69 5.44
N ARG A 43 8.44 -34.56 5.03
CA ARG A 43 9.48 -34.27 4.03
C ARG A 43 8.93 -34.04 2.60
N GLU A 44 7.84 -34.69 2.21
CA GLU A 44 7.19 -34.47 0.90
C GLU A 44 6.36 -33.17 0.88
N ILE A 45 5.82 -32.75 2.03
CA ILE A 45 5.13 -31.46 2.17
C ILE A 45 6.12 -30.31 1.93
N ILE A 46 7.34 -30.42 2.48
CA ILE A 46 8.40 -29.42 2.33
C ILE A 46 8.89 -29.32 0.87
N LEU A 47 8.97 -30.44 0.16
CA LEU A 47 9.36 -30.47 -1.26
C LEU A 47 8.27 -29.90 -2.19
N ARG A 48 6.98 -30.13 -1.91
CA ARG A 48 5.88 -29.52 -2.67
C ARG A 48 5.59 -28.05 -2.32
N SER A 49 5.98 -27.57 -1.13
CA SER A 49 5.86 -26.16 -0.77
C SER A 49 6.92 -25.24 -1.40
N SER A 50 7.97 -25.82 -1.99
CA SER A 50 9.05 -25.04 -2.62
C SER A 50 8.60 -24.32 -3.90
N GLU A 51 7.61 -24.84 -4.64
CA GLU A 51 7.03 -24.16 -5.80
C GLU A 51 6.18 -22.93 -5.41
N LEU A 52 5.52 -22.96 -4.25
CA LEU A 52 4.75 -21.82 -3.73
C LEU A 52 5.64 -20.69 -3.19
N ALA A 53 6.85 -21.02 -2.72
CA ALA A 53 7.81 -20.02 -2.22
C ALA A 53 8.36 -19.12 -3.34
N ILE A 54 8.35 -19.59 -4.60
CA ILE A 54 8.84 -18.82 -5.76
C ILE A 54 7.84 -17.73 -6.17
N ILE A 55 6.54 -17.92 -5.90
CA ILE A 55 5.49 -16.95 -6.28
C ILE A 55 5.58 -15.65 -5.44
N GLY A 56 6.14 -15.71 -4.23
CA GLY A 56 6.30 -14.53 -3.37
C GLY A 56 7.47 -13.60 -3.73
N ALA A 57 8.40 -14.03 -4.58
CA ALA A 57 9.64 -13.30 -4.84
C ALA A 57 9.56 -12.28 -6.00
N ILE A 58 8.41 -12.14 -6.68
CA ILE A 58 8.33 -11.45 -7.98
C ILE A 58 7.55 -10.12 -7.94
N PHE A 59 6.88 -9.77 -6.84
CA PHE A 59 6.11 -8.52 -6.76
C PHE A 59 6.90 -7.39 -6.09
N SER A 60 7.93 -6.88 -6.77
CA SER A 60 8.53 -5.58 -6.42
C SER A 60 8.23 -4.57 -7.54
N PHE A 61 7.02 -4.01 -7.52
CA PHE A 61 6.61 -2.97 -8.47
C PHE A 61 7.11 -1.58 -8.05
N SER A 62 8.40 -1.48 -7.71
CA SER A 62 8.97 -0.22 -7.21
C SER A 62 9.01 0.87 -8.29
N GLY A 63 9.22 0.50 -9.55
CA GLY A 63 9.36 1.46 -10.65
C GLY A 63 10.63 2.31 -10.59
N LYS A 64 10.97 2.95 -11.72
CA LYS A 64 12.11 3.86 -11.78
C LYS A 64 11.73 5.18 -11.12
N ARG A 65 12.59 5.70 -10.24
CA ARG A 65 12.45 7.06 -9.70
C ARG A 65 12.48 8.07 -10.86
N PRO A 66 11.51 9.00 -10.94
CA PRO A 66 11.53 10.04 -11.96
C PRO A 66 12.71 11.01 -11.78
N ASP A 67 13.27 11.46 -12.90
CA ASP A 67 14.44 12.36 -12.91
C ASP A 67 14.07 13.86 -12.75
N TYR A 68 12.76 14.17 -12.76
CA TYR A 68 12.22 15.53 -12.65
C TYR A 68 11.83 15.95 -11.22
N LEU A 69 12.08 15.09 -10.21
CA LEU A 69 11.79 15.39 -8.80
C LEU A 69 12.65 16.56 -8.30
N GLY A 70 12.13 17.26 -7.31
CA GLY A 70 12.72 18.43 -6.69
C GLY A 70 12.08 19.74 -7.14
N VAL A 71 12.62 20.83 -6.61
CA VAL A 71 12.19 22.20 -6.93
C VAL A 71 12.62 22.55 -8.36
N GLN A 72 11.66 22.98 -9.17
CA GLN A 72 11.88 23.28 -10.58
C GLN A 72 12.72 24.56 -10.74
N LYS A 73 13.67 24.53 -11.69
CA LYS A 73 14.66 25.63 -11.87
C LYS A 73 14.07 26.90 -12.47
N ASN A 74 13.06 26.77 -13.35
CA ASN A 74 12.51 27.90 -14.10
C ASN A 74 11.55 28.74 -13.24
N THR A 75 10.66 28.04 -12.53
CA THR A 75 9.68 28.62 -11.62
C THR A 75 9.78 27.85 -10.30
N PRO A 76 10.16 28.48 -9.18
CA PRO A 76 10.30 27.80 -7.90
C PRO A 76 8.95 27.20 -7.46
N ALA A 77 8.78 25.90 -7.71
CA ALA A 77 7.60 25.11 -7.43
C ALA A 77 8.00 23.62 -7.48
N LEU A 78 7.13 22.75 -6.96
CA LEU A 78 7.26 21.31 -7.18
C LEU A 78 6.80 20.93 -8.59
N ALA A 79 7.17 19.73 -9.03
CA ALA A 79 6.72 19.21 -10.32
C ALA A 79 5.19 19.15 -10.40
N LEU A 80 4.65 19.31 -11.60
CA LEU A 80 3.24 19.05 -11.85
C LEU A 80 2.96 17.54 -11.87
N CYS A 81 1.72 17.18 -11.62
CA CYS A 81 1.22 15.84 -11.76
C CYS A 81 1.09 15.45 -13.23
N PRO A 82 1.41 14.19 -13.58
CA PRO A 82 0.94 13.62 -14.84
C PRO A 82 -0.60 13.61 -14.86
N SER A 83 -1.19 13.34 -16.03
CA SER A 83 -2.65 13.24 -16.20
C SER A 83 -3.29 12.02 -15.50
N THR A 84 -2.49 11.19 -14.82
CA THR A 84 -2.92 9.99 -14.11
C THR A 84 -3.44 10.33 -12.71
N LYS A 85 -4.43 9.59 -12.24
CA LYS A 85 -5.17 9.88 -10.99
C LYS A 85 -4.43 9.45 -9.71
N ASN A 86 -3.18 9.04 -9.82
CA ASN A 86 -2.31 8.59 -8.74
C ASN A 86 -1.28 9.66 -8.33
N CYS A 87 -1.59 10.93 -8.55
CA CYS A 87 -0.74 12.05 -8.17
C CYS A 87 -1.58 13.18 -7.58
N ILE A 88 -1.03 13.82 -6.55
CA ILE A 88 -1.52 15.11 -6.05
C ILE A 88 -0.36 16.06 -5.83
N SER A 89 -0.59 17.36 -6.02
CA SER A 89 0.42 18.39 -5.80
C SER A 89 -0.23 19.71 -5.41
N THR A 90 0.47 20.50 -4.59
CA THR A 90 0.08 21.87 -4.24
C THR A 90 0.35 22.87 -5.36
N SER A 91 1.21 22.52 -6.31
CA SER A 91 1.57 23.37 -7.45
C SER A 91 0.57 23.29 -8.61
N GLU A 92 -0.45 22.44 -8.50
CA GLU A 92 -1.53 22.32 -9.48
C GLU A 92 -2.50 23.50 -9.47
N ASN A 93 -3.29 23.62 -10.54
CA ASN A 93 -4.37 24.60 -10.58
C ASN A 93 -5.46 24.26 -9.56
N VAL A 94 -5.91 25.25 -8.78
CA VAL A 94 -6.98 25.09 -7.78
C VAL A 94 -8.29 24.53 -8.37
N SER A 95 -8.54 24.74 -9.66
CA SER A 95 -9.71 24.17 -10.37
C SER A 95 -9.58 22.68 -10.70
N ASP A 96 -8.36 22.12 -10.65
CA ASP A 96 -8.14 20.68 -10.84
C ASP A 96 -8.37 19.93 -9.52
N ILE A 97 -9.62 19.62 -9.22
CA ILE A 97 -10.00 18.89 -8.01
C ILE A 97 -9.35 17.50 -7.88
N THR A 98 -8.86 16.92 -8.99
CA THR A 98 -8.28 15.58 -9.02
C THR A 98 -6.88 15.60 -8.45
N HIS A 99 -6.05 16.52 -8.92
CA HIS A 99 -4.63 16.60 -8.56
C HIS A 99 -4.34 17.68 -7.50
N TYR A 100 -5.14 18.73 -7.42
CA TYR A 100 -4.89 19.83 -6.49
C TYR A 100 -5.15 19.46 -5.04
N THR A 101 -4.28 19.99 -4.19
CA THR A 101 -4.36 19.93 -2.74
C THR A 101 -3.83 21.24 -2.15
N PRO A 102 -4.51 21.88 -1.17
CA PRO A 102 -3.99 23.09 -0.53
C PRO A 102 -2.69 22.86 0.24
N PRO A 103 -1.77 23.85 0.21
CA PRO A 103 -0.55 23.82 1.00
C PRO A 103 -0.85 23.91 2.50
N TRP A 104 0.13 23.54 3.32
CA TRP A 104 0.03 23.64 4.77
C TRP A 104 0.75 24.87 5.28
N ASN A 105 0.16 25.52 6.27
CA ASN A 105 0.77 26.58 7.04
C ASN A 105 1.20 26.04 8.40
N TYR A 106 2.50 25.90 8.59
CA TYR A 106 3.03 25.34 9.84
C TYR A 106 2.85 26.28 11.03
N ASN A 107 2.48 27.55 10.84
CA ASN A 107 2.14 28.49 11.91
C ASN A 107 0.67 28.96 11.88
N GLY A 108 -0.18 28.35 11.05
CA GLY A 108 -1.56 28.80 10.83
C GLY A 108 -2.60 28.15 11.77
N GLY A 109 -2.23 27.13 12.54
CA GLY A 109 -3.16 26.39 13.38
C GLY A 109 -3.57 27.14 14.64
N ARG A 110 -4.84 27.00 15.05
CA ARG A 110 -5.40 27.65 16.25
C ARG A 110 -4.69 27.23 17.56
N THR A 111 -4.12 26.03 17.58
CA THR A 111 -3.37 25.51 18.74
C THR A 111 -1.95 26.08 18.84
N ARG A 112 -1.46 26.77 17.79
CA ARG A 112 -0.13 27.37 17.75
C ARG A 112 -0.11 28.70 18.48
N LYS A 113 0.52 28.72 19.67
CA LYS A 113 0.65 29.94 20.49
C LYS A 113 1.88 30.80 20.16
N LYS A 114 2.95 30.17 19.69
CA LYS A 114 4.21 30.84 19.32
C LYS A 114 4.61 30.39 17.91
N PRO A 115 5.01 31.31 17.02
CA PRO A 115 5.51 30.92 15.70
C PRO A 115 6.79 30.11 15.86
N VAL A 116 6.92 29.04 15.07
CA VAL A 116 8.15 28.25 14.98
C VAL A 116 8.92 28.63 13.73
N SER A 117 10.23 28.38 13.74
CA SER A 117 11.07 28.52 12.56
C SER A 117 10.84 27.38 11.58
N ARG A 118 11.30 27.56 10.34
CA ARG A 118 11.22 26.55 9.28
C ARG A 118 11.96 25.26 9.67
N GLU A 119 13.07 25.37 10.37
CA GLU A 119 13.89 24.25 10.84
C GLU A 119 13.12 23.40 11.87
N MET A 120 12.46 24.06 12.83
CA MET A 120 11.59 23.39 13.80
C MET A 120 10.39 22.71 13.12
N ALA A 121 9.79 23.37 12.13
CA ALA A 121 8.70 22.79 11.35
C ALA A 121 9.18 21.56 10.55
N MET A 122 10.38 21.61 9.98
CA MET A 122 10.99 20.46 9.31
C MET A 122 11.15 19.27 10.26
N GLU A 123 11.60 19.50 11.50
CA GLU A 123 11.72 18.45 12.51
C GLU A 123 10.35 17.87 12.92
N GLU A 124 9.35 18.73 13.11
CA GLU A 124 7.97 18.31 13.36
C GLU A 124 7.43 17.41 12.26
N LEU A 125 7.64 17.78 10.99
CA LEU A 125 7.26 17.00 9.82
C LEU A 125 7.98 15.65 9.79
N LEU A 126 9.30 15.63 9.97
CA LEU A 126 10.08 14.39 9.98
C LEU A 126 9.68 13.46 11.12
N GLN A 127 9.30 14.02 12.29
CA GLN A 127 8.78 13.23 13.40
C GLN A 127 7.46 12.56 13.01
N VAL A 128 6.52 13.31 12.43
CA VAL A 128 5.22 12.79 11.99
C VAL A 128 5.40 11.71 10.91
N ILE A 129 6.26 11.95 9.92
CA ILE A 129 6.56 10.97 8.87
C ILE A 129 7.07 9.66 9.46
N LYS A 130 7.94 9.70 10.48
CA LYS A 130 8.47 8.50 11.13
C LYS A 130 7.45 7.79 12.02
N SER A 131 6.58 8.53 12.70
CA SER A 131 5.58 7.95 13.61
C SER A 131 4.34 7.43 12.90
N THR A 132 3.97 8.04 11.79
CA THR A 132 2.69 7.80 11.10
C THR A 132 2.90 6.86 9.93
N LYS A 133 2.24 5.69 9.97
CA LYS A 133 2.27 4.67 8.93
C LYS A 133 0.89 4.49 8.30
N PRO A 134 0.46 5.40 7.42
CA PRO A 134 -0.84 5.28 6.76
C PRO A 134 -0.86 4.00 5.92
N ASP A 135 -1.91 3.20 6.07
CA ASP A 135 -2.12 1.93 5.36
C ASP A 135 -0.93 0.95 5.44
N LYS A 136 -0.16 1.01 6.53
CA LYS A 136 1.05 0.19 6.78
C LYS A 136 2.18 0.41 5.76
N TYR A 137 2.16 1.53 5.02
CA TYR A 137 3.29 1.90 4.18
C TYR A 137 4.52 2.19 5.05
N THR A 138 5.68 1.84 4.53
CA THR A 138 6.95 2.11 5.20
C THR A 138 7.58 3.38 4.62
N PRO A 139 7.73 4.45 5.41
CA PRO A 139 8.39 5.67 4.97
C PRO A 139 9.92 5.50 4.98
N LYS A 140 10.58 5.96 3.93
CA LYS A 140 12.04 6.04 3.81
C LYS A 140 12.42 7.44 3.35
N ILE A 141 13.11 8.18 4.22
CA ILE A 141 13.63 9.49 3.86
C ILE A 141 14.85 9.28 2.95
N VAL A 142 14.71 9.69 1.69
CA VAL A 142 15.75 9.50 0.67
C VAL A 142 16.68 10.69 0.62
N GLU A 143 16.11 11.89 0.72
CA GLU A 143 16.84 13.14 0.63
C GLU A 143 16.31 14.12 1.67
N LYS A 144 17.23 14.79 2.34
CA LYS A 144 16.93 15.90 3.26
C LYS A 144 17.91 17.02 2.95
N LYS A 145 17.37 18.15 2.51
CA LYS A 145 18.04 19.45 2.39
C LYS A 145 17.50 20.38 3.48
N ASP A 146 17.99 21.61 3.49
CA ASP A 146 17.53 22.61 4.45
C ASP A 146 16.06 22.96 4.25
N ASP A 147 15.58 23.06 3.00
CA ASP A 147 14.24 23.50 2.61
C ASP A 147 13.41 22.43 1.90
N TYR A 148 13.95 21.23 1.72
CA TYR A 148 13.33 20.17 0.93
C TYR A 148 13.54 18.79 1.53
N VAL A 149 12.52 17.93 1.46
CA VAL A 149 12.58 16.52 1.85
C VAL A 149 11.89 15.66 0.81
N LEU A 150 12.56 14.57 0.41
CA LEU A 150 11.99 13.49 -0.39
C LEU A 150 11.83 12.24 0.47
N VAL A 151 10.63 11.68 0.45
CA VAL A 151 10.28 10.44 1.15
C VAL A 151 9.69 9.44 0.17
N GLU A 152 10.23 8.23 0.16
CA GLU A 152 9.64 7.08 -0.52
C GLU A 152 8.70 6.35 0.45
N TYR A 153 7.46 6.13 0.05
CA TYR A 153 6.51 5.28 0.77
C TYR A 153 6.33 3.98 -0.01
N GLU A 154 6.75 2.87 0.59
CA GLU A 154 6.63 1.55 -0.03
C GLU A 154 5.40 0.78 0.51
N SER A 155 4.60 0.22 -0.41
CA SER A 155 3.44 -0.59 -0.07
C SER A 155 3.85 -1.98 0.41
N PRO A 156 3.22 -2.52 1.48
CA PRO A 156 3.70 -3.75 2.13
C PRO A 156 3.48 -5.04 1.34
N ILE A 157 2.58 -5.04 0.35
CA ILE A 157 2.15 -6.26 -0.36
C ILE A 157 2.73 -6.30 -1.79
N LEU A 158 2.69 -5.17 -2.49
CA LEU A 158 3.04 -5.09 -3.91
C LEU A 158 4.38 -4.41 -4.17
N GLY A 159 5.02 -3.83 -3.14
CA GLY A 159 6.26 -3.08 -3.28
C GLY A 159 6.14 -1.84 -4.18
N ILE A 160 4.93 -1.29 -4.31
CA ILE A 160 4.69 -0.06 -5.07
C ILE A 160 5.27 1.09 -4.26
N VAL A 161 6.09 1.91 -4.92
CA VAL A 161 6.73 3.07 -4.30
C VAL A 161 6.06 4.35 -4.76
N ASP A 162 5.68 5.16 -3.78
CA ASP A 162 5.18 6.51 -3.97
C ASP A 162 6.24 7.52 -3.50
N ASP A 163 6.55 8.47 -4.37
CA ASP A 163 7.46 9.56 -4.07
C ASP A 163 6.66 10.72 -3.47
N VAL A 164 7.05 11.16 -2.27
CA VAL A 164 6.44 12.28 -1.54
C VAL A 164 7.48 13.36 -1.28
N GLU A 165 7.23 14.53 -1.83
CA GLU A 165 8.08 15.69 -1.76
C GLU A 165 7.46 16.73 -0.83
N PHE A 166 8.28 17.31 0.05
CA PHE A 166 7.91 18.44 0.88
C PHE A 166 8.91 19.55 0.63
N TRP A 167 8.42 20.74 0.30
CA TRP A 167 9.23 21.91 0.05
C TRP A 167 8.76 23.07 0.94
N PHE A 168 9.72 23.80 1.50
CA PHE A 168 9.51 24.96 2.35
C PHE A 168 9.99 26.20 1.59
N PRO A 169 9.11 26.85 0.80
CA PRO A 169 9.51 27.97 -0.02
C PRO A 169 10.14 29.10 0.81
N PRO A 170 11.19 29.76 0.31
CA PRO A 170 11.73 30.93 0.99
C PRO A 170 10.70 32.06 0.98
N GLY A 171 10.54 32.74 2.10
CA GLY A 171 9.64 33.89 2.19
C GLY A 171 9.16 34.19 3.60
N LYS A 172 8.27 35.18 3.70
CA LYS A 172 7.65 35.56 4.98
C LYS A 172 6.51 34.62 5.39
N LYS A 173 5.97 33.84 4.44
CA LYS A 173 4.86 32.92 4.70
C LYS A 173 5.40 31.64 5.31
N SER A 174 4.74 31.15 6.35
CA SER A 174 5.08 29.89 7.01
C SER A 174 4.45 28.69 6.30
N MET A 175 4.74 28.53 5.01
CA MET A 175 4.09 27.53 4.15
C MET A 175 4.98 26.32 3.87
N VAL A 176 4.32 25.19 3.64
CA VAL A 176 4.89 23.95 3.10
C VAL A 176 4.06 23.53 1.90
N GLU A 177 4.74 23.39 0.78
CA GLU A 177 4.23 22.80 -0.45
C GLU A 177 4.59 21.32 -0.49
N TYR A 178 3.76 20.52 -1.15
CA TYR A 178 3.99 19.09 -1.23
C TYR A 178 3.45 18.48 -2.53
N ARG A 179 4.03 17.35 -2.88
CA ARG A 179 3.62 16.49 -3.98
C ARG A 179 3.68 15.05 -3.54
N SER A 180 2.69 14.23 -3.90
CA SER A 180 2.64 12.80 -3.60
C SER A 180 2.21 12.06 -4.86
N ALA A 181 3.07 11.21 -5.40
CA ALA A 181 2.83 10.54 -6.68
C ALA A 181 3.35 9.10 -6.68
N SER A 182 2.55 8.18 -7.22
CA SER A 182 2.99 6.79 -7.45
C SER A 182 3.88 6.69 -8.69
N ARG A 183 4.90 5.83 -8.66
CA ARG A 183 5.81 5.62 -9.81
C ARG A 183 5.21 4.80 -10.94
N ILE A 184 4.27 3.91 -10.61
CA ILE A 184 3.65 2.97 -11.54
C ILE A 184 2.14 3.01 -11.36
N GLY A 185 1.43 2.77 -12.47
CA GLY A 185 -0.02 2.70 -12.55
C GLY A 185 -0.64 4.05 -12.88
N ASP A 186 -1.94 4.03 -13.17
CA ASP A 186 -2.70 5.24 -13.50
C ASP A 186 -3.69 5.64 -12.39
N PHE A 187 -3.85 4.76 -11.39
CA PHE A 187 -4.83 4.88 -10.33
C PHE A 187 -4.34 4.20 -9.05
N ASP A 188 -4.52 4.87 -7.91
CA ASP A 188 -4.03 4.45 -6.60
C ASP A 188 -5.14 4.32 -5.54
N PHE A 189 -6.42 4.36 -5.93
CA PHE A 189 -7.55 4.39 -4.98
C PHE A 189 -7.44 5.50 -3.91
N ASP A 190 -6.94 6.67 -4.31
CA ASP A 190 -6.70 7.84 -3.45
C ASP A 190 -5.69 7.60 -2.32
N VAL A 191 -4.80 6.61 -2.44
CA VAL A 191 -3.78 6.32 -1.43
C VAL A 191 -2.91 7.54 -1.16
N ASN A 192 -2.46 8.25 -2.20
CA ASN A 192 -1.66 9.47 -2.03
C ASN A 192 -2.43 10.55 -1.25
N ARG A 193 -3.71 10.76 -1.57
CA ARG A 193 -4.58 11.72 -0.86
C ARG A 193 -4.84 11.30 0.60
N LYS A 194 -5.09 10.02 0.85
CA LYS A 194 -5.27 9.45 2.21
C LYS A 194 -4.02 9.64 3.05
N ARG A 195 -2.83 9.41 2.47
CA ARG A 195 -1.54 9.63 3.13
C ARG A 195 -1.38 11.08 3.57
N ILE A 196 -1.52 12.03 2.64
CA ILE A 196 -1.42 13.46 2.93
C ILE A 196 -2.45 13.86 4.00
N LYS A 197 -3.68 13.36 3.92
CA LYS A 197 -4.70 13.59 4.96
C LYS A 197 -4.27 13.06 6.33
N ALA A 198 -3.72 11.86 6.41
CA ALA A 198 -3.25 11.27 7.67
C ALA A 198 -2.09 12.08 8.29
N LEU A 199 -1.13 12.50 7.47
CA LEU A 199 -0.02 13.37 7.91
C LEU A 199 -0.55 14.72 8.40
N ARG A 200 -1.48 15.35 7.66
CA ARG A 200 -2.13 16.60 8.05
C ARG A 200 -2.76 16.51 9.44
N MET A 201 -3.52 15.45 9.71
CA MET A 201 -4.20 15.27 11.00
C MET A 201 -3.23 15.23 12.18
N GLU A 202 -2.05 14.62 12.02
CA GLU A 202 -1.02 14.60 13.07
C GLU A 202 -0.30 15.95 13.19
N LEU A 203 -0.07 16.64 12.07
CA LEU A 203 0.54 17.98 12.06
C LEU A 203 -0.39 19.04 12.66
N GLU A 204 -1.70 18.92 12.48
CA GLU A 204 -2.70 19.81 13.10
C GLU A 204 -2.66 19.75 14.63
N LYS A 205 -2.36 18.58 15.21
CA LYS A 205 -2.12 18.44 16.66
C LYS A 205 -0.90 19.24 17.12
N LYS A 206 0.07 19.46 16.23
CA LYS A 206 1.26 20.31 16.46
C LYS A 206 1.00 21.79 16.15
N GLY A 207 -0.19 22.16 15.67
CA GLY A 207 -0.55 23.55 15.35
C GLY A 207 -0.28 23.98 13.92
N TRP A 208 -0.17 23.02 13.00
CA TRP A 208 -0.24 23.30 11.57
C TRP A 208 -1.71 23.50 11.16
N ALA A 209 -1.93 24.12 10.01
CA ALA A 209 -3.24 24.22 9.38
C ALA A 209 -3.13 24.05 7.87
N SER A 210 -4.20 23.60 7.23
CA SER A 210 -4.36 23.72 5.78
C SER A 210 -4.84 25.13 5.43
N GLU A 211 -4.29 25.76 4.39
CA GLU A 211 -4.70 27.11 3.96
C GLU A 211 -6.15 27.14 3.42
N ALA A 212 -6.63 26.02 2.88
CA ALA A 212 -8.03 25.83 2.50
C ALA A 212 -8.57 24.50 3.05
N SER A 213 -9.89 24.43 3.30
CA SER A 213 -10.59 23.19 3.64
C SER A 213 -10.85 22.36 2.40
N PHE A 214 -10.52 21.06 2.49
CA PHE A 214 -10.92 20.02 1.53
C PHE A 214 -12.39 19.64 1.66
#